data_AF-A0A3L6L265-F1
#
_entry.id   AF-A0A3L6L265-F1
#
_cell.length_a   1.000
_cell.length_b   1.000
_cell.length_c   1.000
_cell.angle_alpha   90.00
_cell.angle_beta   90.00
_cell.angle_gamma   90.00
#
_symmetry.space_group_name_H-M   'P 1'
#
loop_
_entity.id
_entity.type
_entity.pdbx_description
1 polymer ?
#
loop_
_entity_poly.entity_id
_entity_poly.type
_entity_poly.pdbx_seq_one_letter_code
_entity_poly.pdbx_strand_id
1 'polypeptide(L)'
;MIAAEEAQQPLPLAEVRCLDSSLGDVELRRADIVRELHLEDSERRLRDTFADNLLVKYILKLGLQVSLYLPHCKRLLTALGRVEALAGLTVADRVTTALLLARTAQTLSWEQGTHISKGKECDLGMEAIYANFSSKAHLEVTKVNKIMHLAVDVLPLIQAAFQDCGEPTAGKRKVGKNSEPEASGGTKRVKREET
;
A
#
# COMPACT_ATOMS: atom_id res chain seq x y z
N MET A 1 -23.63 -0.02 6.24
CA MET A 1 -22.21 -0.41 6.14
C MET A 1 -22.07 -1.84 5.61
N ILE A 2 -22.58 -2.87 6.31
CA ILE A 2 -22.53 -4.29 5.85
C ILE A 2 -22.97 -4.45 4.38
N ALA A 3 -24.21 -4.06 4.05
CA ALA A 3 -24.72 -4.18 2.67
C ALA A 3 -23.86 -3.43 1.62
N ALA A 4 -23.23 -2.31 2.01
CA ALA A 4 -22.36 -1.56 1.12
C ALA A 4 -21.03 -2.31 0.88
N GLU A 5 -20.51 -2.98 1.90
CA GLU A 5 -19.32 -3.84 1.79
C GLU A 5 -19.61 -5.13 0.99
N GLU A 6 -20.79 -5.72 1.15
CA GLU A 6 -21.24 -6.86 0.33
C GLU A 6 -21.31 -6.50 -1.16
N ALA A 7 -21.69 -5.26 -1.48
CA ALA A 7 -21.68 -4.72 -2.84
C ALA A 7 -20.30 -4.21 -3.31
N GLN A 8 -19.22 -4.49 -2.56
CA GLN A 8 -17.86 -4.00 -2.83
C GLN A 8 -17.78 -2.46 -2.95
N GLN A 9 -18.66 -1.73 -2.27
CA GLN A 9 -18.68 -0.27 -2.17
C GLN A 9 -18.59 0.17 -0.70
N PRO A 10 -17.47 -0.09 0.00
CA PRO A 10 -17.39 0.09 1.45
C PRO A 10 -17.72 1.52 1.89
N LEU A 11 -18.43 1.63 3.01
CA LEU A 11 -18.77 2.90 3.65
C LEU A 11 -18.09 2.94 5.04
N PRO A 12 -16.89 3.53 5.16
CA PRO A 12 -16.15 3.55 6.43
C PRO A 12 -16.87 4.40 7.47
N LEU A 13 -16.68 4.08 8.76
CA LEU A 13 -17.31 4.82 9.86
C LEU A 13 -16.99 6.32 9.84
N ALA A 14 -15.78 6.70 9.39
CA ALA A 14 -15.40 8.09 9.23
C ALA A 14 -16.29 8.84 8.22
N GLU A 15 -16.67 8.18 7.11
CA GLU A 15 -17.61 8.74 6.12
C GLU A 15 -19.02 8.84 6.73
N VAL A 16 -19.47 7.79 7.43
CA VAL A 16 -20.77 7.77 8.13
C VAL A 16 -20.92 8.93 9.11
N ARG A 17 -19.91 9.17 9.95
CA ARG A 17 -19.92 10.26 10.96
C ARG A 17 -19.81 11.67 10.35
N CYS A 18 -19.27 11.79 9.14
CA CYS A 18 -19.22 13.06 8.41
C CYS A 18 -20.59 13.35 7.78
N LEU A 19 -21.26 12.32 7.25
CA LEU A 19 -22.60 12.44 6.66
C LEU A 19 -23.69 12.68 7.71
N ASP A 20 -23.59 12.03 8.87
CA ASP A 20 -24.48 12.22 10.00
C ASP A 20 -23.70 12.15 11.33
N SER A 21 -23.50 13.31 11.92
CA SER A 21 -22.74 13.49 13.16
C SER A 21 -23.53 13.09 14.42
N SER A 22 -24.83 12.83 14.31
CA SER A 22 -25.68 12.42 15.43
C SER A 22 -25.56 10.93 15.77
N LEU A 23 -24.96 10.14 14.87
CA LEU A 23 -24.82 8.69 15.04
C LEU A 23 -23.91 8.33 16.21
N GLY A 24 -24.43 7.44 17.07
CA GLY A 24 -23.71 6.91 18.23
C GLY A 24 -22.76 5.76 17.88
N ASP A 25 -22.83 4.68 18.66
CA ASP A 25 -21.94 3.53 18.52
C ASP A 25 -22.40 2.55 17.42
N VAL A 26 -22.08 2.89 16.17
CA VAL A 26 -22.41 2.09 14.99
C VAL A 26 -21.63 0.78 14.94
N GLU A 27 -20.41 0.72 15.47
CA GLU A 27 -19.59 -0.50 15.46
C GLU A 27 -20.15 -1.56 16.42
N LEU A 28 -20.62 -1.14 17.60
CA LEU A 28 -21.34 -2.02 18.51
C LEU A 28 -22.59 -2.60 17.85
N ARG A 29 -23.40 -1.76 17.19
CA ARG A 29 -24.61 -2.25 16.49
C ARG A 29 -24.28 -3.15 15.32
N ARG A 30 -23.18 -2.90 14.60
CA ARG A 30 -22.70 -3.83 13.57
C ARG A 30 -22.37 -5.20 14.17
N ALA A 31 -21.66 -5.24 15.30
CA ALA A 31 -21.31 -6.49 15.96
C ALA A 31 -22.55 -7.26 16.45
N ASP A 32 -23.56 -6.56 16.98
CA ASP A 32 -24.84 -7.16 17.36
C ASP A 32 -25.54 -7.82 16.16
N ILE A 33 -25.64 -7.11 15.04
CA ILE A 33 -26.25 -7.63 13.81
C ILE A 33 -25.51 -8.88 13.32
N VAL A 34 -24.17 -8.84 13.28
CA VAL A 34 -23.35 -9.99 12.82
C VAL A 34 -23.58 -11.21 13.70
N ARG A 35 -23.62 -11.03 15.03
CA ARG A 35 -23.82 -12.10 16.01
C ARG A 35 -25.23 -12.66 15.97
N GLU A 36 -26.25 -11.81 15.89
CA GLU A 36 -27.66 -12.21 15.95
C GLU A 36 -28.17 -12.82 14.65
N LEU A 37 -27.56 -12.45 13.51
CA LEU A 37 -27.89 -13.00 12.19
C LEU A 37 -26.92 -14.09 11.71
N HIS A 38 -25.96 -14.50 12.55
CA HIS A 38 -24.95 -15.52 12.24
C HIS A 38 -24.17 -15.23 10.95
N LEU A 39 -23.65 -14.00 10.83
CA LEU A 39 -22.95 -13.52 9.64
C LEU A 39 -21.42 -13.52 9.80
N GLU A 40 -20.86 -14.25 10.76
CA GLU A 40 -19.43 -14.18 11.13
C GLU A 40 -18.50 -14.52 9.97
N ASP A 41 -18.84 -15.56 9.19
CA ASP A 41 -18.05 -15.96 8.02
C ASP A 41 -18.13 -14.91 6.90
N SER A 42 -19.29 -14.27 6.74
CA SER A 42 -19.45 -13.16 5.79
C SER A 42 -18.63 -11.95 6.23
N GLU A 43 -18.79 -11.54 7.49
CA GLU A 43 -18.07 -10.42 8.09
C GLU A 43 -16.55 -10.60 8.01
N ARG A 44 -16.02 -11.82 8.19
CA ARG A 44 -14.60 -12.11 7.98
C ARG A 44 -14.16 -11.81 6.55
N ARG A 45 -14.88 -12.30 5.54
CA ARG A 45 -14.58 -12.03 4.12
C ARG A 45 -14.68 -10.54 3.77
N LEU A 46 -15.66 -9.85 4.36
CA LEU A 46 -15.81 -8.39 4.18
C LEU A 46 -14.59 -7.64 4.73
N ARG A 47 -14.11 -8.02 5.92
CA ARG A 47 -12.90 -7.41 6.53
C ARG A 47 -11.65 -7.63 5.70
N ASP A 48 -11.47 -8.84 5.15
CA ASP A 48 -10.30 -9.18 4.33
C ASP A 48 -10.23 -8.37 3.02
N THR A 49 -11.40 -7.99 2.47
CA THR A 49 -11.50 -7.24 1.20
C THR A 49 -11.76 -5.75 1.36
N PHE A 50 -12.06 -5.28 2.57
CA PHE A 50 -12.44 -3.90 2.87
C PHE A 50 -11.42 -2.87 2.35
N ALA A 51 -10.14 -3.09 2.65
CA ALA A 51 -9.08 -2.13 2.31
C ALA A 51 -8.90 -1.97 0.79
N ASP A 52 -8.91 -3.09 0.06
CA ASP A 52 -8.79 -3.11 -1.40
C ASP A 52 -9.98 -2.42 -2.06
N ASN A 53 -11.20 -2.76 -1.65
CA ASN A 53 -12.42 -2.19 -2.20
C ASN A 53 -12.53 -0.68 -1.89
N LEU A 54 -12.11 -0.26 -0.70
CA LEU A 54 -12.09 1.16 -0.33
C LEU A 54 -11.03 1.93 -1.14
N LEU A 55 -9.85 1.35 -1.37
CA LEU A 55 -8.84 1.93 -2.26
C LEU A 55 -9.40 2.11 -3.68
N VAL A 56 -10.02 1.08 -4.26
CA VAL A 56 -10.63 1.17 -5.59
C VAL A 56 -11.71 2.27 -5.63
N LYS A 57 -12.60 2.32 -4.63
CA LYS A 57 -13.62 3.37 -4.51
C LYS A 57 -13.01 4.77 -4.53
N TYR A 58 -11.97 5.02 -3.73
CA TYR A 58 -11.35 6.34 -3.65
C TYR A 58 -10.51 6.70 -4.89
N ILE A 59 -9.79 5.75 -5.47
CA ILE A 59 -9.06 5.94 -6.74
C ILE A 59 -10.04 6.38 -7.84
N LEU A 60 -11.17 5.68 -7.98
CA LEU A 60 -12.20 6.01 -8.97
C LEU A 60 -12.86 7.38 -8.71
N LYS A 61 -13.20 7.70 -7.45
CA LYS A 61 -13.72 9.03 -7.07
C LYS A 61 -12.77 10.17 -7.45
N LEU A 62 -11.46 9.95 -7.32
CA LEU A 62 -10.44 10.92 -7.70
C LEU A 62 -10.14 10.96 -9.20
N GLY A 63 -10.71 10.05 -10.01
CA GLY A 63 -10.41 9.95 -11.44
C GLY A 63 -8.99 9.46 -11.72
N LEU A 64 -8.41 8.67 -10.81
CA LEU A 64 -7.06 8.12 -10.93
C LEU A 64 -7.09 6.73 -11.59
N GLN A 65 -5.96 6.31 -12.16
CA GLN A 65 -5.84 5.03 -12.85
C GLN A 65 -5.68 3.87 -11.85
N VAL A 66 -6.69 3.00 -11.76
CA VAL A 66 -6.70 1.83 -10.84
C VAL A 66 -5.50 0.92 -11.06
N SER A 67 -5.15 0.62 -12.31
CA SER A 67 -4.03 -0.29 -12.61
C SER A 67 -2.67 0.25 -12.15
N LEU A 68 -2.54 1.56 -11.95
CA LEU A 68 -1.32 2.20 -11.45
C LEU A 68 -1.36 2.32 -9.92
N TYR A 69 -2.43 2.90 -9.39
CA TYR A 69 -2.50 3.26 -7.97
C TYR A 69 -2.79 2.07 -7.06
N LEU A 70 -3.64 1.12 -7.47
CA LEU A 70 -4.04 0.01 -6.60
C LEU A 70 -2.85 -0.87 -6.15
N PRO A 71 -2.02 -1.45 -7.04
CA PRO A 71 -0.91 -2.30 -6.60
C PRO A 71 0.11 -1.53 -5.73
N HIS A 72 0.40 -0.28 -6.09
CA HIS A 72 1.30 0.57 -5.31
C HIS A 72 0.74 0.88 -3.92
N CYS A 73 -0.53 1.29 -3.82
CA CYS A 73 -1.18 1.60 -2.56
C CYS A 73 -1.33 0.37 -1.66
N LYS A 74 -1.53 -0.84 -2.22
CA LYS A 74 -1.52 -2.09 -1.44
C LYS A 74 -0.16 -2.36 -0.78
N ARG A 75 0.94 -2.08 -1.48
CA ARG A 75 2.29 -2.16 -0.89
C ARG A 75 2.50 -1.10 0.18
N LEU A 76 2.04 0.13 -0.05
CA LEU A 76 2.05 1.18 0.98
C LEU A 76 1.22 0.78 2.21
N LEU A 77 0.03 0.19 2.05
CA LEU A 77 -0.76 -0.32 3.18
C LEU A 77 0.02 -1.33 4.04
N THR A 78 0.75 -2.24 3.38
CA THR A 78 1.61 -3.21 4.06
C THR A 78 2.73 -2.50 4.84
N ALA A 79 3.38 -1.51 4.23
CA ALA A 79 4.43 -0.71 4.85
C ALA A 79 3.91 0.09 6.06
N LEU A 80 2.77 0.76 5.93
CA LEU A 80 2.09 1.48 7.02
C LEU A 80 1.78 0.53 8.18
N GLY A 81 1.44 -0.73 7.89
CA GLY A 81 1.26 -1.82 8.86
C GLY A 81 2.45 -2.08 9.78
N ARG A 82 3.67 -1.77 9.32
CA ARG A 82 4.94 -2.06 10.02
C ARG A 82 5.52 -0.87 10.77
N VAL A 83 4.94 0.32 10.64
CA VAL A 83 5.44 1.54 11.29
C VAL A 83 4.72 1.73 12.63
N GLU A 84 5.46 1.60 13.74
CA GLU A 84 4.92 1.67 15.11
C GLU A 84 4.19 2.98 15.41
N ALA A 85 4.74 4.11 14.96
CA ALA A 85 4.12 5.44 15.12
C ALA A 85 2.72 5.56 14.49
N LEU A 86 2.37 4.65 13.58
CA LEU A 86 1.08 4.63 12.87
C LEU A 86 0.15 3.51 13.39
N ALA A 87 0.51 2.81 14.47
CA ALA A 87 -0.25 1.65 14.98
C ALA A 87 -1.72 1.98 15.28
N GLY A 88 -2.01 3.18 15.79
CA GLY A 88 -3.37 3.62 16.14
C GLY A 88 -4.27 4.00 14.96
N LEU A 89 -3.75 4.00 13.72
CA LEU A 89 -4.56 4.32 12.54
C LEU A 89 -5.50 3.17 12.18
N THR A 90 -6.77 3.51 11.93
CA THR A 90 -7.75 2.55 11.42
C THR A 90 -7.41 2.11 10.00
N VAL A 91 -8.08 1.06 9.51
CA VAL A 91 -7.92 0.63 8.11
C VAL A 91 -8.29 1.76 7.13
N ALA A 92 -9.35 2.51 7.41
CA ALA A 92 -9.77 3.64 6.57
C ALA A 92 -8.75 4.79 6.58
N ASP A 93 -8.13 5.06 7.73
CA ASP A 93 -7.05 6.06 7.83
C ASP A 93 -5.84 5.62 7.02
N ARG A 94 -5.41 4.36 7.14
CA ARG A 94 -4.28 3.81 6.37
C ARG A 94 -4.54 3.83 4.87
N VAL A 95 -5.77 3.53 4.43
CA VAL A 95 -6.19 3.63 3.03
C VAL A 95 -6.10 5.07 2.53
N THR A 96 -6.59 6.02 3.33
CA THR A 96 -6.49 7.46 3.02
C THR A 96 -5.03 7.89 2.91
N THR A 97 -4.20 7.52 3.90
CA THR A 97 -2.77 7.82 3.93
C THR A 97 -2.04 7.23 2.73
N ALA A 98 -2.24 5.95 2.41
CA ALA A 98 -1.58 5.31 1.27
C ALA A 98 -1.91 6.01 -0.06
N LEU A 99 -3.19 6.31 -0.30
CA LEU A 99 -3.62 6.96 -1.54
C LEU A 99 -3.11 8.40 -1.66
N LEU A 100 -3.19 9.18 -0.57
CA LEU A 100 -2.72 10.56 -0.60
C LEU A 100 -1.20 10.66 -0.67
N LEU A 101 -0.44 9.79 0.02
CA LEU A 101 1.01 9.71 -0.15
C LEU A 101 1.40 9.38 -1.60
N ALA A 102 0.73 8.40 -2.22
CA ALA A 102 0.93 8.08 -3.63
C ALA A 102 0.67 9.27 -4.55
N ARG A 103 -0.23 10.17 -4.16
CA ARG A 103 -0.64 11.33 -4.95
C ARG A 103 0.19 12.59 -4.70
N THR A 104 0.75 12.78 -3.50
CA THR A 104 1.40 14.05 -3.09
C THR A 104 2.88 13.93 -2.76
N ALA A 105 3.37 12.74 -2.38
CA ALA A 105 4.74 12.52 -1.90
C ALA A 105 5.63 11.72 -2.88
N GLN A 106 5.21 11.60 -4.14
CA GLN A 106 5.94 10.92 -5.22
C GLN A 106 6.38 9.48 -4.87
N THR A 107 5.64 8.77 -4.01
CA THR A 107 6.03 7.44 -3.53
C THR A 107 6.08 6.39 -4.64
N LEU A 108 5.39 6.61 -5.76
CA LEU A 108 5.51 5.77 -6.96
C LEU A 108 6.96 5.66 -7.48
N SER A 109 7.80 6.66 -7.21
CA SER A 109 9.24 6.64 -7.55
C SER A 109 10.10 5.79 -6.59
N TRP A 110 9.52 5.31 -5.48
CA TRP A 110 10.22 4.43 -4.54
C TRP A 110 10.38 3.00 -5.07
N GLU A 111 9.67 2.66 -6.16
CA GLU A 111 9.83 1.39 -6.83
C GLU A 111 11.14 1.41 -7.65
N GLN A 112 12.04 0.46 -7.40
CA GLN A 112 13.30 0.38 -8.14
C GLN A 112 13.02 0.17 -9.63
N GLY A 113 13.52 1.06 -10.49
CA GLY A 113 13.48 0.91 -11.95
C GLY A 113 12.35 1.64 -12.68
N THR A 114 11.42 2.28 -11.98
CA THR A 114 10.46 3.18 -12.62
C THR A 114 11.07 4.58 -12.74
N HIS A 115 11.68 4.87 -13.88
CA HIS A 115 11.85 6.25 -14.35
C HIS A 115 10.46 6.82 -14.64
N ILE A 116 9.72 7.18 -13.59
CA ILE A 116 8.53 7.98 -13.75
C ILE A 116 9.05 9.36 -14.12
N SER A 117 8.93 9.71 -15.40
CA SER A 117 9.06 11.09 -15.87
C SER A 117 8.26 11.95 -14.90
N LYS A 118 8.90 12.98 -14.32
CA LYS A 118 8.23 13.92 -13.39
C LYS A 118 6.94 14.37 -14.06
N GLY A 119 5.83 13.73 -13.70
CA GLY A 119 4.51 14.12 -14.17
C GLY A 119 4.33 15.54 -13.71
N LYS A 120 3.91 16.41 -14.65
CA LYS A 120 3.64 17.83 -14.42
C LYS A 120 3.13 18.02 -13.00
N GLU A 121 3.93 18.69 -12.15
CA GLU A 121 3.50 18.99 -10.79
C GLU A 121 2.11 19.58 -10.89
N CYS A 122 1.17 18.97 -10.16
CA CYS A 122 -0.17 19.50 -10.13
C CYS A 122 -0.04 20.87 -9.47
N ASP A 123 -0.26 21.96 -10.21
CA ASP A 123 -0.22 23.35 -9.72
C ASP A 123 -1.21 23.64 -8.57
N LEU A 124 -1.95 22.62 -8.12
CA LEU A 124 -2.79 22.65 -6.94
C LEU A 124 -1.93 22.43 -5.70
N GLY A 125 -1.96 23.38 -4.76
CA GLY A 125 -1.33 23.24 -3.46
C GLY A 125 -1.81 21.98 -2.71
N MET A 126 -0.94 21.42 -1.87
CA MET A 126 -1.20 20.19 -1.12
C MET A 126 -2.51 20.23 -0.32
N GLU A 127 -2.83 21.39 0.26
CA GLU A 127 -4.09 21.62 0.98
C GLU A 127 -5.32 21.48 0.09
N ALA A 128 -5.27 21.97 -1.15
CA ALA A 128 -6.37 21.84 -2.10
C ALA A 128 -6.58 20.38 -2.52
N ILE A 129 -5.51 19.58 -2.61
CA ILE A 129 -5.60 18.14 -2.88
C ILE A 129 -6.31 17.44 -1.72
N TYR A 130 -5.92 17.71 -0.47
CA TYR A 130 -6.55 17.11 0.71
C TYR A 130 -8.01 17.56 0.86
N ALA A 131 -8.33 18.83 0.62
CA ALA A 131 -9.70 19.33 0.64
C ALA A 131 -10.57 18.70 -0.46
N ASN A 132 -10.05 18.57 -1.69
CA ASN A 132 -10.77 17.92 -2.78
C ASN A 132 -11.05 16.44 -2.48
N PHE A 133 -10.04 15.71 -1.98
CA PHE A 133 -10.21 14.34 -1.55
C PHE A 133 -11.26 14.22 -0.45
N SER A 134 -11.15 15.04 0.59
CA SER A 134 -12.06 15.04 1.74
C SER A 134 -13.50 15.28 1.31
N SER A 135 -13.73 16.26 0.42
CA SER A 135 -15.04 16.55 -0.15
C SER A 135 -15.60 15.35 -0.94
N LYS A 136 -14.81 14.76 -1.84
CA LYS A 136 -15.26 13.62 -2.65
C LYS A 136 -15.48 12.35 -1.84
N ALA A 137 -14.68 12.12 -0.80
CA ALA A 137 -14.76 10.95 0.07
C ALA A 137 -15.78 11.13 1.21
N HIS A 138 -16.37 12.31 1.35
CA HIS A 138 -17.17 12.77 2.50
C HIS A 138 -16.45 12.47 3.83
N LEU A 139 -15.23 12.97 3.95
CA LEU A 139 -14.41 12.90 5.15
C LEU A 139 -14.16 14.30 5.68
N GLU A 140 -13.96 14.40 6.99
CA GLU A 140 -13.55 15.65 7.63
C GLU A 140 -12.13 16.03 7.23
N VAL A 141 -11.96 17.17 6.55
CA VAL A 141 -10.65 17.64 6.07
C VAL A 141 -9.64 17.83 7.21
N THR A 142 -10.11 18.23 8.39
CA THR A 142 -9.26 18.39 9.59
C THR A 142 -8.69 17.04 10.05
N LYS A 143 -9.45 15.96 9.96
CA LYS A 143 -8.97 14.61 10.28
C LYS A 143 -8.00 14.11 9.22
N VAL A 144 -8.30 14.33 7.95
CA VAL A 144 -7.39 14.00 6.84
C VAL A 144 -6.05 14.73 7.01
N ASN A 145 -6.07 16.03 7.30
CA ASN A 145 -4.86 16.81 7.57
C ASN A 145 -4.07 16.24 8.74
N LYS A 146 -4.74 15.86 9.84
CA LYS A 146 -4.08 15.28 11.02
C LYS A 146 -3.37 13.96 10.71
N ILE A 147 -4.03 13.03 10.02
CA ILE A 147 -3.42 11.73 9.69
C ILE A 147 -2.30 11.89 8.65
N MET A 148 -2.44 12.83 7.71
CA MET A 148 -1.40 13.11 6.72
C MET A 148 -0.18 13.80 7.32
N HIS A 149 -0.38 14.73 8.26
CA HIS A 149 0.73 15.36 8.98
C HIS A 149 1.56 14.31 9.73
N LEU A 150 0.89 13.45 10.51
CA LEU A 150 1.54 12.34 11.21
C LEU A 150 2.32 11.42 10.26
N ALA A 151 1.72 11.06 9.11
CA ALA A 151 2.36 10.17 8.14
C ALA A 151 3.57 10.83 7.45
N VAL A 152 3.50 12.13 7.16
CA VAL A 152 4.59 12.88 6.54
C VAL A 152 5.76 13.03 7.51
N ASP A 153 5.51 13.24 8.81
CA ASP A 153 6.57 13.35 9.83
C ASP A 153 7.41 12.05 9.93
N VAL A 154 6.79 10.90 9.68
CA VAL A 154 7.46 9.59 9.70
C VAL A 154 7.69 9.00 8.31
N LEU A 155 7.66 9.84 7.26
CA LEU A 155 7.82 9.39 5.86
C LEU A 155 9.07 8.53 5.61
N PRO A 156 10.26 8.83 6.19
CA PRO A 156 11.43 7.98 6.02
C PRO A 156 11.25 6.56 6.57
N LEU A 157 10.50 6.39 7.67
CA LEU A 157 10.20 5.08 8.25
C LEU A 157 9.24 4.29 7.36
N ILE A 158 8.25 4.98 6.78
CA ILE A 158 7.33 4.38 5.80
C ILE A 158 8.10 3.93 4.56
N GLN A 159 9.02 4.75 4.07
CA GLN A 159 9.85 4.42 2.91
C GLN A 159 10.73 3.19 3.16
N ALA A 160 11.40 3.12 4.32
CA ALA A 160 12.19 1.94 4.71
C ALA A 160 11.32 0.67 4.75
N ALA A 161 10.17 0.73 5.43
CA ALA A 161 9.24 -0.38 5.50
C ALA A 161 8.70 -0.80 4.12
N PHE A 162 8.50 0.16 3.20
CA PHE A 162 8.05 -0.09 1.83
C PHE A 162 9.11 -0.80 0.98
N GLN A 163 10.38 -0.42 1.14
CA GLN A 163 11.51 -1.06 0.45
C GLN A 163 11.71 -2.49 0.95
N ASP A 164 11.55 -2.73 2.26
CA ASP A 164 11.60 -4.08 2.85
C ASP A 164 10.43 -4.98 2.41
N CYS A 165 9.32 -4.42 1.94
CA CYS A 165 8.25 -5.20 1.31
C CYS A 165 8.61 -5.70 -0.10
N GLY A 166 9.73 -5.22 -0.68
CA GLY A 166 10.11 -5.40 -2.08
C GLY A 166 11.12 -6.50 -2.38
N GLU A 167 11.66 -7.22 -1.40
CA GLU A 167 12.58 -8.33 -1.66
C GLU A 167 11.88 -9.70 -1.55
N PRO A 168 11.56 -10.39 -2.67
CA PRO A 168 11.99 -11.76 -2.77
C PRO A 168 13.51 -11.69 -2.93
N THR A 169 14.25 -12.21 -1.95
CA THR A 169 15.68 -12.45 -2.10
C THR A 169 15.88 -13.34 -3.34
N ALA A 170 16.12 -12.71 -4.49
CA ALA A 170 16.70 -13.37 -5.64
C ALA A 170 18.03 -13.94 -5.13
N GLY A 171 18.08 -15.27 -5.01
CA GLY A 171 19.13 -15.98 -4.31
C GLY A 171 20.52 -15.51 -4.72
N LYS A 172 21.16 -14.73 -3.86
CA LYS A 172 22.63 -14.67 -3.82
C LYS A 172 23.09 -16.03 -3.30
N ARG A 173 23.17 -17.02 -4.19
CA ARG A 173 24.06 -18.17 -3.97
C ARG A 173 25.49 -17.62 -3.94
N LYS A 174 25.96 -17.26 -2.75
CA LYS A 174 27.39 -17.30 -2.43
C LYS A 174 27.79 -18.77 -2.33
N VAL A 175 28.37 -19.30 -3.39
CA VAL A 175 29.31 -20.44 -3.34
C VAL A 175 30.41 -19.99 -4.30
N GLY A 176 31.55 -19.48 -3.85
CA GLY A 176 32.49 -20.13 -2.95
C GLY A 176 33.79 -20.23 -3.75
N LYS A 177 34.53 -19.12 -3.81
CA LYS A 177 35.87 -19.06 -4.40
C LYS A 177 36.78 -19.82 -3.42
N ASN A 178 37.26 -20.99 -3.80
CA ASN A 178 38.48 -21.58 -3.21
C ASN A 178 39.36 -22.10 -4.34
N SER A 179 40.55 -21.54 -4.35
CA SER A 179 41.73 -21.77 -5.17
C SER A 179 42.35 -23.17 -4.95
N GLU A 180 42.67 -23.84 -6.06
CA GLU A 180 43.91 -24.58 -6.45
C GLU A 180 44.87 -25.15 -5.37
N PRO A 181 45.56 -26.29 -5.66
CA PRO A 181 46.78 -26.23 -6.49
C PRO A 181 47.05 -27.40 -7.47
N GLU A 182 47.92 -27.09 -8.44
CA GLU A 182 48.56 -27.94 -9.44
C GLU A 182 49.37 -29.12 -8.85
N ALA A 183 49.52 -30.22 -9.62
CA ALA A 183 50.84 -30.69 -10.11
C ALA A 183 50.79 -32.03 -10.89
N SER A 184 51.35 -31.96 -12.12
CA SER A 184 52.31 -32.90 -12.71
C SER A 184 51.88 -34.28 -13.24
N GLY A 185 52.11 -34.47 -14.56
CA GLY A 185 52.79 -35.68 -15.07
C GLY A 185 52.19 -36.28 -16.35
N GLY A 186 52.94 -36.23 -17.48
CA GLY A 186 52.75 -37.21 -18.56
C GLY A 186 52.96 -36.74 -19.99
N THR A 187 54.21 -36.65 -20.42
CA THR A 187 54.70 -36.40 -21.79
C THR A 187 54.23 -37.47 -22.80
N LYS A 188 53.79 -37.08 -24.01
CA LYS A 188 54.23 -37.77 -25.25
C LYS A 188 54.01 -36.93 -26.52
N ARG A 189 55.13 -36.70 -27.20
CA ARG A 189 55.31 -36.05 -28.51
C ARG A 189 55.40 -37.17 -29.56
N VAL A 190 54.59 -37.14 -30.63
CA VAL A 190 54.84 -37.88 -31.88
C VAL A 190 54.47 -37.00 -33.08
N LYS A 191 55.22 -37.20 -34.15
CA LYS A 191 55.62 -36.35 -35.27
C LYS A 191 54.95 -36.80 -36.59
N ARG A 192 55.02 -35.93 -37.62
CA ARG A 192 54.86 -36.11 -39.09
C ARG A 192 53.47 -35.83 -39.67
N GLU A 193 53.30 -34.84 -40.55
CA GLU A 193 53.77 -34.63 -41.95
C GLU A 193 53.00 -35.46 -42.99
N GLU A 194 52.34 -34.70 -43.87
CA GLU A 194 51.95 -34.91 -45.27
C GLU A 194 51.25 -36.21 -45.69
N THR A 195 50.01 -36.06 -46.16
CA THR A 195 49.66 -36.26 -47.58
C THR A 195 48.35 -35.57 -47.93
#